data_AF-A0A2M8NIT4-F1
#
_entry.id   AF-A0A2M8NIT4-F1
#
_cell.length_a   1.000
_cell.length_b   1.000
_cell.length_c   1.000
_cell.angle_alpha   90.00
_cell.angle_beta   90.00
_cell.angle_gamma   90.00
#
_symmetry.space_group_name_H-M   'P 1'
#
loop_
_entity.id
_entity.type
_entity.pdbx_description
1 polymer ?
#
loop_
_entity_poly.entity_id
_entity_poly.type
_entity_poly.pdbx_seq_one_letter_code
_entity_poly.pdbx_strand_id
1 'polypeptide(L)' 'MTHPLTIIPVQAPVRQAAFDLHETLFAALATAEQTLVTGDVLAVSSKYAAIAEGRIVRLDDVEVTAEGEALASR' A
#
# COMPACT_ATOMS: atom_id res chain seq x y z
N MET A 1 7.35 -25.26 -20.73
CA MET A 1 6.42 -25.81 -19.72
C MET A 1 5.84 -24.63 -18.95
N THR A 2 4.52 -24.47 -18.95
CA THR A 2 3.85 -23.42 -18.16
C THR A 2 3.71 -23.91 -16.73
N HIS A 3 4.37 -23.23 -15.79
CA HIS A 3 4.16 -23.50 -14.37
C HIS A 3 2.79 -22.92 -13.96
N PRO A 4 2.00 -23.60 -13.12
CA PRO A 4 0.77 -23.04 -12.61
C PRO A 4 1.07 -21.78 -11.79
N LEU A 5 0.32 -20.71 -12.05
CA LEU A 5 0.41 -19.49 -11.25
C LEU A 5 -0.09 -19.77 -9.83
N THR A 6 0.75 -19.46 -8.85
CA THR A 6 0.40 -19.52 -7.42
C THR A 6 0.32 -18.10 -6.88
N ILE A 7 -0.74 -17.79 -6.14
CA ILE A 7 -0.93 -16.49 -5.49
C ILE A 7 -0.98 -16.73 -3.99
N ILE A 8 -0.07 -16.08 -3.25
CA ILE A 8 0.06 -16.23 -1.80
C ILE A 8 -0.28 -14.89 -1.16
N PRO A 9 -1.37 -14.78 -0.39
CA PRO A 9 -1.66 -13.56 0.36
C PRO A 9 -0.66 -13.43 1.52
N VAL A 10 -0.03 -12.26 1.64
CA VAL A 10 0.90 -11.93 2.72
C VAL A 10 0.26 -10.85 3.59
N GLN A 11 0.06 -11.15 4.86
CA GLN A 11 -0.51 -10.19 5.81
C GLN A 11 0.55 -9.17 6.20
N ALA A 12 0.39 -7.93 5.75
CA ALA A 12 1.20 -6.80 6.20
C ALA A 12 0.53 -6.11 7.41
N PRO A 13 1.32 -5.48 8.31
CA PRO A 13 0.76 -4.74 9.44
C PRO A 13 0.07 -3.47 8.97
N VAL A 14 -0.97 -3.04 9.68
CA VAL A 14 -1.63 -1.75 9.40
C VAL A 14 -0.66 -0.61 9.71
N ARG A 15 -0.68 0.42 8.86
CA ARG A 15 0.11 1.64 8.99
C ARG A 15 -0.79 2.85 8.81
N GLN A 16 -0.54 3.89 9.60
CA GLN A 16 -1.32 5.14 9.62
C GLN A 16 -0.44 6.39 9.53
N ALA A 17 0.86 6.21 9.31
CA ALA A 17 1.86 7.25 9.15
C ALA A 17 2.98 6.72 8.24
N ALA A 18 3.88 7.60 7.80
CA ALA A 18 5.06 7.23 7.02
C ALA A 18 5.89 6.14 7.72
N PHE A 19 6.44 5.22 6.93
CA PHE A 19 7.20 4.07 7.40
C PHE A 19 8.13 3.55 6.30
N ASP A 20 9.12 2.72 6.66
CA ASP A 20 9.95 2.04 5.67
C ASP A 20 9.16 0.89 5.02
N LEU A 21 8.81 1.08 3.75
CA LEU A 21 8.06 0.11 2.96
C LEU A 21 8.86 -1.18 2.74
N HIS A 22 10.14 -1.06 2.41
CA HIS A 22 10.97 -2.22 2.07
C HIS A 22 11.15 -3.13 3.28
N GLU A 23 11.58 -2.56 4.41
CA GLU A 23 11.77 -3.28 5.66
C GLU A 23 10.46 -3.99 6.09
N THR A 24 9.34 -3.26 6.03
CA THR A 24 8.04 -3.81 6.43
C THR A 24 7.58 -4.96 5.53
N LEU A 25 7.82 -4.89 4.22
CA LEU A 25 7.46 -5.96 3.28
C LEU A 25 8.31 -7.22 3.52
N PHE A 26 9.63 -7.07 3.73
CA PHE A 26 10.50 -8.21 4.03
C PHE A 26 10.16 -8.86 5.37
N ALA A 27 9.82 -8.07 6.39
CA ALA A 27 9.36 -8.60 7.68
C ALA A 27 8.03 -9.36 7.55
N ALA A 28 7.09 -8.86 6.74
CA ALA A 28 5.81 -9.52 6.49
C ALA A 28 5.98 -10.85 5.73
N LEU A 29 6.86 -10.88 4.73
CA LEU A 29 7.22 -12.10 4.01
C LEU A 29 7.86 -13.15 4.93
N ALA A 30 8.81 -12.73 5.77
CA ALA A 30 9.45 -13.61 6.74
C ALA A 30 8.44 -14.17 7.76
N THR A 31 7.51 -13.33 8.25
CA THR A 31 6.44 -13.75 9.18
C THR A 31 5.48 -14.75 8.53
N ALA A 32 5.24 -14.64 7.22
CA ALA A 32 4.43 -15.58 6.45
C ALA A 32 5.22 -16.83 6.00
N GLU A 33 6.47 -16.99 6.47
CA GLU A 33 7.38 -18.07 6.07
C GLU A 33 7.60 -18.16 4.55
N GLN A 34 7.53 -17.00 3.87
CA GLN A 34 7.74 -16.89 2.43
C GLN A 34 9.12 -16.31 2.12
N THR A 35 9.81 -16.94 1.17
CA THR A 35 11.09 -16.44 0.64
C THR A 35 10.90 -16.15 -0.85
N LEU A 36 11.21 -14.93 -1.27
CA LEU A 36 11.16 -14.56 -2.68
C LEU A 36 12.27 -15.26 -3.45
N VAL A 37 11.92 -15.77 -4.63
CA VAL A 37 12.88 -16.32 -5.60
C VAL A 37 12.86 -15.51 -6.89
N THR A 38 13.88 -15.71 -7.73
CA THR A 38 13.96 -15.03 -9.02
C THR A 38 12.74 -15.37 -9.88
N GLY A 39 12.05 -14.33 -10.36
CA GLY A 39 10.83 -14.47 -11.16
C GLY A 39 9.54 -14.23 -10.39
N ASP A 40 9.60 -14.14 -9.06
CA ASP A 40 8.44 -13.78 -8.26
C ASP A 40 8.03 -12.31 -8.48
N VAL A 41 6.74 -12.05 -8.29
CA VAL A 41 6.16 -10.71 -8.38
C VAL A 41 5.47 -10.40 -7.05
N LEU A 42 5.88 -9.30 -6.42
CA LEU A 42 5.22 -8.79 -5.23
C LEU A 42 4.21 -7.71 -5.63
N ALA A 43 2.92 -8.00 -5.42
CA ALA A 43 1.86 -7.04 -5.63
C ALA A 43 1.62 -6.23 -4.34
N VAL A 44 1.81 -4.91 -4.40
CA VAL A 44 1.60 -3.98 -3.27
C VAL A 44 0.51 -2.99 -3.64
N SER A 45 -0.47 -2.80 -2.76
CA SER A 45 -1.53 -1.81 -3.00
C SER A 45 -0.98 -0.39 -3.00
N SER A 46 -1.50 0.46 -3.89
CA SER A 46 -1.11 1.88 -3.98
C SER A 46 -1.36 2.65 -2.68
N LYS A 47 -2.39 2.26 -1.90
CA LYS A 47 -2.67 2.83 -0.58
C LYS A 47 -1.50 2.61 0.39
N TYR A 48 -0.93 1.41 0.41
CA TYR A 48 0.15 1.07 1.34
C TYR A 48 1.44 1.82 0.98
N ALA A 49 1.75 1.92 -0.32
CA ALA A 49 2.84 2.76 -0.81
C ALA A 49 2.63 4.25 -0.50
N ALA A 50 1.41 4.77 -0.69
CA ALA A 50 1.08 6.16 -0.37
C ALA A 50 1.26 6.50 1.11
N ILE A 51 0.89 5.58 2.01
CA ILE A 51 1.11 5.75 3.46
C ILE A 51 2.61 5.79 3.76
N ALA A 52 3.41 4.89 3.17
CA ALA A 52 4.86 4.86 3.37
C ALA A 52 5.54 6.16 2.92
N GLU A 53 5.09 6.71 1.79
CA GLU A 53 5.54 7.98 1.22
C GLU A 53 5.01 9.22 1.97
N GLY A 54 4.25 9.04 3.05
CA GLY A 54 3.71 10.15 3.85
C GLY A 54 2.61 10.94 3.16
N ARG A 55 1.92 10.37 2.17
CA ARG A 55 0.86 11.04 1.38
C ARG A 55 -0.53 11.02 2.03
N ILE A 56 -0.59 10.95 3.36
CA ILE A 56 -1.86 11.07 4.09
C ILE A 56 -2.17 12.56 4.26
N VAL A 57 -3.39 12.95 3.88
CA VAL A 57 -3.91 14.32 4.05
C VAL A 57 -5.09 14.26 5.00
N ARG A 58 -5.19 15.19 5.96
CA ARG A 58 -6.40 15.34 6.77
C ARG A 58 -7.38 16.20 6.00
N LEU A 59 -8.66 15.83 6.04
CA LEU A 59 -9.69 16.59 5.34
C LEU A 59 -9.77 18.04 5.84
N ASP A 60 -9.57 18.24 7.14
CA ASP A 60 -9.55 19.58 7.77
C ASP A 60 -8.38 20.47 7.29
N ASP A 61 -7.35 19.89 6.66
CA ASP A 61 -6.20 20.63 6.11
C ASP A 61 -6.44 21.07 4.65
N VAL A 62 -7.59 20.72 4.07
CA VAL A 62 -7.92 21.01 2.66
C VAL A 62 -8.62 22.37 2.54
N GLU A 63 -8.01 23.29 1.81
CA GLU A 63 -8.68 24.52 1.38
C GLU A 63 -9.64 24.23 0.23
N VAL A 64 -10.94 24.38 0.48
CA VAL A 64 -11.99 24.09 -0.51
C VAL A 64 -12.18 25.28 -1.45
N THR A 65 -12.09 25.03 -2.75
CA THR A 65 -12.41 26.06 -3.77
C THR A 65 -13.91 26.15 -4.02
N ALA A 66 -14.37 27.24 -4.65
CA ALA A 66 -15.77 27.39 -5.02
C ALA A 66 -16.28 26.23 -5.90
N GLU A 67 -15.44 25.73 -6.82
CA GLU A 67 -15.75 24.58 -7.66
C GLU A 67 -15.81 23.28 -6.85
N GLY A 68 -14.94 23.12 -5.85
CA GLY A 68 -14.96 21.98 -4.93
C GLY A 68 -16.24 21.91 -4.12
N GLU A 69 -16.67 23.05 -3.56
CA GLU A 69 -17.94 23.17 -2.83
C GLU A 69 -19.14 22.87 -3.76
N ALA A 70 -19.14 23.45 -4.95
CA ALA A 70 -20.19 23.21 -5.93
C ALA A 70 -20.28 21.72 -6.32
N LEU A 71 -19.14 21.03 -6.50
CA LEU A 71 -19.11 19.60 -6.79
C LEU A 71 -19.65 18.75 -5.63
N ALA A 72 -19.28 19.08 -4.39
CA ALA A 72 -19.70 18.34 -3.19
C ALA A 72 -21.20 18.47 -2.89
N SER A 73 -21.83 19.58 -3.31
CA SER A 73 -23.25 19.85 -3.11
C SER A 73 -24.20 19.21 -4.14
N ARG A 74 -23.65 18.47 -5.12
CA ARG A 74 -24.43 17.74 -6.15
C ARG A 74 -24.86 16.36 -5.68
#